data_AF-A0A7C5N2R8-F1
#
_entry.id   AF-A0A7C5N2R8-F1
#
_cell.length_a   1.000
_cell.length_b   1.000
_cell.length_c   1.000
_cell.angle_alpha   90.00
_cell.angle_beta   90.00
_cell.angle_gamma   90.00
#
_symmetry.space_group_name_H-M   'P 1'
#
loop_
_entity.id
_entity.type
_entity.pdbx_description
1 polymer ?
#
loop_
_entity_poly.entity_id
_entity_poly.type
_entity_poly.pdbx_seq_one_letter_code
_entity_poly.pdbx_strand_id
1 'polypeptide(L)'
;AENARNHTQCDSLLIGDQCGAHTFPYIEVRNPTAKVEHEATTSKISEDQLFYCRQRGLSEEDAVSMIVNGFCKEVFNELPMEFAVEARKLLNITLEGAVG
;
A
#
# COMPACT_ATOMS: atom_id res chain seq x y z
N ALA A 1 4.22 7.05 30.18
CA ALA A 1 4.25 8.35 29.50
C ALA A 1 2.89 9.00 29.66
N GLU A 2 2.83 10.17 30.30
CA GLU A 2 1.58 10.96 30.35
C GLU A 2 1.32 11.61 28.99
N ASN A 3 0.04 11.72 28.60
CA ASN A 3 -0.43 12.34 27.35
C ASN A 3 0.20 11.76 26.07
N ALA A 4 0.61 10.50 26.08
CA ALA A 4 1.14 9.83 24.90
C ALA A 4 0.12 9.81 23.74
N ARG A 5 0.58 9.96 22.51
CA ARG A 5 -0.24 9.87 21.29
C ARG A 5 0.40 8.90 20.30
N ASN A 6 -0.41 8.00 19.75
CA ASN A 6 -0.02 7.11 18.67
C ASN A 6 -1.17 7.00 17.66
N HIS A 7 -0.82 7.02 16.39
CA HIS A 7 -1.70 6.69 15.28
C HIS A 7 -0.97 5.65 14.42
N THR A 8 -1.61 4.52 14.17
CA THR A 8 -1.04 3.41 13.39
C THR A 8 -2.00 3.00 12.29
N GLN A 9 -1.60 3.15 11.04
CA GLN A 9 -2.38 2.78 9.87
C GLN A 9 -1.71 1.61 9.14
N CYS A 10 -2.47 0.54 8.88
CA CYS A 10 -1.98 -0.66 8.21
C CYS A 10 -2.85 -0.97 6.98
N ASP A 11 -2.36 -0.60 5.80
CA ASP A 11 -3.07 -0.87 4.56
C ASP A 11 -2.46 -2.05 3.81
N SER A 12 -3.31 -2.94 3.32
CA SER A 12 -2.93 -4.12 2.53
C SER A 12 -3.56 -4.06 1.14
N LEU A 13 -2.78 -4.38 0.11
CA LEU A 13 -3.24 -4.49 -1.27
C LEU A 13 -3.08 -5.93 -1.77
N LEU A 14 -4.20 -6.55 -2.15
CA LEU A 14 -4.28 -7.89 -2.71
C LEU A 14 -4.22 -7.82 -4.24
N ILE A 15 -3.36 -8.64 -4.83
CA ILE A 15 -3.15 -8.76 -6.27
C ILE A 15 -3.30 -10.23 -6.67
N GLY A 16 -4.25 -10.52 -7.56
CA GLY A 16 -4.58 -11.89 -7.97
C GLY A 16 -5.39 -12.68 -6.95
N ASP A 17 -5.75 -13.91 -7.31
CA ASP A 17 -6.67 -14.76 -6.54
C ASP A 17 -5.95 -15.78 -5.63
N GLN A 18 -4.63 -15.92 -5.77
CA GLN A 18 -3.78 -16.77 -4.94
C GLN A 18 -2.87 -15.96 -4.01
N CYS A 19 -3.41 -14.91 -3.40
CA CYS A 19 -2.67 -14.07 -2.45
C CYS A 19 -3.38 -13.97 -1.10
N GLY A 20 -2.62 -13.58 -0.07
CA GLY A 20 -3.13 -13.32 1.26
C GLY A 20 -2.35 -12.20 1.91
N ALA A 21 -3.06 -11.32 2.63
CA ALA A 21 -2.47 -10.28 3.46
C ALA A 21 -2.94 -10.48 4.89
N HIS A 22 -2.01 -10.40 5.84
CA HIS A 22 -2.28 -10.64 7.25
C HIS A 22 -1.72 -9.49 8.09
N THR A 23 -2.55 -8.93 8.95
CA THR A 23 -2.20 -7.80 9.82
C THR A 23 -2.47 -8.21 11.27
N PHE A 24 -1.43 -8.16 12.11
CA PHE A 24 -1.49 -8.53 13.52
C PHE A 24 -0.96 -7.39 14.40
N PRO A 25 -1.79 -6.40 14.75
CA PRO A 25 -1.36 -5.30 15.61
C PRO A 25 -1.22 -5.76 17.07
N TYR A 26 -0.29 -5.14 17.80
CA TYR A 26 -0.15 -5.32 19.24
C TYR A 26 -0.15 -3.96 19.92
N ILE A 27 -1.11 -3.75 20.83
CA ILE A 27 -1.29 -2.47 21.54
C ILE A 27 -1.41 -2.77 23.03
N GLU A 28 -0.49 -2.24 23.83
CA GLU A 28 -0.53 -2.35 25.28
C GLU A 28 -0.43 -0.96 25.93
N VAL A 29 -1.53 -0.51 26.55
CA VAL A 29 -1.62 0.83 27.14
C VAL A 29 -1.76 0.72 28.66
N ARG A 30 -0.75 1.20 29.38
CA ARG A 30 -0.71 1.22 30.86
C ARG A 30 -0.88 2.62 31.46
N ASN A 31 -1.26 3.61 30.66
CA ASN A 31 -1.48 4.98 31.13
C ASN A 31 -2.84 5.51 30.63
N PRO A 32 -3.75 5.94 31.52
CA PRO A 32 -5.11 6.36 31.14
C PRO A 32 -5.17 7.68 30.37
N THR A 33 -4.09 8.47 30.39
CA THR A 33 -4.01 9.73 29.62
C THR A 33 -3.55 9.52 28.17
N ALA A 34 -3.19 8.29 27.80
CA ALA A 34 -2.73 7.98 26.45
C ALA A 34 -3.89 7.94 25.45
N LYS A 35 -3.63 8.38 24.21
CA LYS A 35 -4.52 8.26 23.06
C LYS A 35 -3.85 7.40 22.00
N VAL A 36 -4.48 6.29 21.64
CA VAL A 36 -3.96 5.34 20.66
C VAL A 36 -5.06 5.02 19.67
N GLU A 37 -4.78 5.23 18.40
CA GLU A 37 -5.67 4.99 17.27
C GLU A 37 -5.00 3.98 16.33
N HIS A 38 -5.76 2.96 15.93
CA HIS A 38 -5.29 1.97 14.97
C HIS A 38 -6.33 1.75 13.89
N GLU A 39 -5.90 1.87 12.65
CA GLU A 39 -6.69 1.64 11.45
C GLU A 39 -6.02 0.55 10.59
N ALA A 40 -6.84 -0.31 9.98
CA ALA A 40 -6.37 -1.31 9.05
C ALA A 40 -7.36 -1.49 7.89
N THR A 41 -6.88 -1.36 6.66
CA THR A 41 -7.70 -1.45 5.45
C THR A 41 -7.15 -2.52 4.52
N THR A 42 -8.03 -3.33 3.94
CA THR A 42 -7.66 -4.27 2.87
C THR A 42 -8.32 -3.84 1.58
N SER A 43 -7.52 -3.69 0.53
CA SER A 43 -7.94 -3.36 -0.83
C SER A 43 -7.56 -4.49 -1.77
N LYS A 44 -8.33 -4.69 -2.84
CA LYS A 44 -8.01 -5.58 -3.97
C LYS A 44 -7.96 -4.76 -5.23
N ILE A 45 -7.00 -5.03 -6.13
CA ILE A 45 -7.04 -4.45 -7.47
C ILE A 45 -8.27 -5.00 -8.20
N SER A 46 -9.20 -4.13 -8.55
CA SER A 46 -10.46 -4.52 -9.19
C SER A 46 -10.24 -4.83 -10.68
N GLU A 47 -10.88 -5.88 -11.18
CA GLU A 47 -10.92 -6.18 -12.61
C GLU A 47 -11.49 -5.01 -13.42
N ASP A 48 -12.47 -4.28 -12.88
CA ASP A 48 -13.04 -3.10 -13.52
C ASP A 48 -12.00 -1.95 -13.63
N GLN A 49 -11.14 -1.79 -12.62
CA GLN A 49 -10.08 -0.79 -12.64
C GLN A 49 -9.03 -1.15 -13.71
N LEU A 50 -8.64 -2.43 -13.79
CA LEU A 50 -7.74 -2.93 -14.81
C LEU A 50 -8.34 -2.79 -16.21
N PHE A 51 -9.60 -3.19 -16.39
CA PHE A 51 -10.33 -3.05 -17.64
C PHE A 51 -10.39 -1.58 -18.09
N TYR A 52 -10.71 -0.67 -17.19
CA TYR A 52 -10.75 0.78 -17.45
C TYR A 52 -9.39 1.35 -17.87
N CYS A 53 -8.30 0.89 -17.27
CA CYS A 53 -6.93 1.28 -17.63
C CYS A 53 -6.53 0.70 -19.00
N ARG A 54 -6.85 -0.56 -19.24
CA ARG A 54 -6.57 -1.24 -20.52
C ARG A 54 -7.35 -0.62 -21.69
N GLN A 55 -8.59 -0.20 -21.46
CA GLN A 55 -9.37 0.53 -22.46
C GLN A 55 -8.73 1.87 -22.87
N ARG A 56 -7.89 2.45 -22.00
CA ARG A 56 -7.11 3.67 -22.27
C ARG A 56 -5.76 3.39 -22.95
N GLY A 57 -5.50 2.15 -23.32
CA GLY A 57 -4.27 1.75 -24.02
C GLY A 57 -3.10 1.44 -23.09
N LEU A 58 -3.33 1.36 -21.76
CA LEU A 58 -2.31 0.86 -20.83
C LEU A 58 -2.20 -0.67 -20.96
N SER A 59 -0.99 -1.19 -20.89
CA SER A 59 -0.81 -2.64 -20.69
C SER A 59 -1.34 -3.04 -19.31
N GLU A 60 -1.58 -4.32 -19.10
CA GLU A 60 -2.03 -4.81 -17.79
C GLU A 60 -0.98 -4.55 -16.70
N GLU A 61 0.30 -4.76 -17.04
CA GLU A 61 1.43 -4.47 -16.16
C GLU A 61 1.54 -2.98 -15.82
N ASP A 62 1.40 -2.10 -16.82
CA ASP A 62 1.40 -0.65 -16.60
C ASP A 62 0.21 -0.21 -15.73
N ALA A 63 -0.96 -0.83 -15.93
CA ALA A 63 -2.15 -0.55 -15.13
C ALA A 63 -1.97 -0.95 -13.66
N VAL A 64 -1.46 -2.17 -13.40
CA VAL A 64 -1.15 -2.63 -12.04
C VAL A 64 -0.09 -1.74 -11.41
N SER A 65 1.00 -1.49 -12.13
CA SER A 65 2.08 -0.60 -11.69
C SER A 65 1.55 0.78 -11.29
N MET A 66 0.67 1.38 -12.09
CA MET A 66 0.06 2.68 -11.79
C MET A 66 -0.78 2.63 -10.50
N ILE A 67 -1.58 1.59 -10.32
CA ILE A 67 -2.44 1.42 -9.13
C ILE A 67 -1.59 1.22 -7.86
N VAL A 68 -0.60 0.33 -7.91
CA VAL A 68 0.30 0.06 -6.79
C VAL A 68 1.14 1.30 -6.43
N ASN A 69 1.64 2.04 -7.43
CA ASN A 69 2.32 3.31 -7.20
C ASN A 69 1.41 4.35 -6.51
N GLY A 70 0.12 4.37 -6.86
CA GLY A 70 -0.87 5.20 -6.19
C GLY A 70 -1.10 4.80 -4.74
N PHE A 71 -1.17 3.50 -4.47
CA PHE A 71 -1.31 2.94 -3.12
C PHE A 71 -0.10 3.29 -2.22
N CYS A 72 1.12 3.16 -2.73
CA CYS A 72 2.34 3.45 -1.98
C CYS A 72 2.71 4.96 -1.94
N LYS A 73 1.87 5.84 -2.48
CA LYS A 73 2.22 7.26 -2.69
C LYS A 73 2.60 8.00 -1.42
N GLU A 74 1.87 7.79 -0.33
CA GLU A 74 2.14 8.46 0.94
C GLU A 74 3.50 8.06 1.52
N VAL A 75 3.83 6.77 1.46
CA VAL A 75 5.15 6.25 1.88
C VAL A 75 6.27 6.84 1.02
N PHE A 76 6.08 6.92 -0.30
CA PHE A 76 7.10 7.48 -1.19
C PHE A 76 7.31 8.99 -1.01
N ASN A 77 6.31 9.74 -0.54
CA ASN A 77 6.46 11.17 -0.27
C ASN A 77 7.37 11.44 0.95
N GLU A 78 7.50 10.48 1.86
CA GLU A 78 8.40 10.58 3.02
C GLU A 78 9.86 10.28 2.67
N LEU A 79 10.13 9.70 1.49
CA LEU A 79 11.48 9.46 1.02
C LEU A 79 12.07 10.70 0.33
N PRO A 80 13.38 10.95 0.46
CA PRO A 80 14.05 11.94 -0.37
C PRO A 80 13.87 11.61 -1.85
N MET A 81 13.71 12.65 -2.68
CA MET A 81 13.30 12.51 -4.09
C MET A 81 14.13 11.49 -4.87
N GLU A 82 15.45 11.53 -4.71
CA GLU A 82 16.39 10.61 -5.36
C GLU A 82 16.11 9.13 -5.04
N PHE A 83 15.76 8.80 -3.79
CA PHE A 83 15.41 7.45 -3.38
C PHE A 83 13.98 7.07 -3.76
N ALA A 84 13.06 8.04 -3.73
CA ALA A 84 11.67 7.80 -4.14
C ALA A 84 11.58 7.40 -5.62
N VAL A 85 12.37 8.05 -6.49
CA VAL A 85 12.43 7.69 -7.92
C VAL A 85 12.99 6.28 -8.12
N GLU A 86 14.04 5.93 -7.38
CA GLU A 86 14.66 4.60 -7.49
C GLU A 86 13.75 3.49 -6.93
N ALA A 87 13.14 3.70 -5.78
CA ALA A 87 12.20 2.77 -5.18
C ALA A 87 11.02 2.45 -6.11
N ARG A 88 10.48 3.47 -6.79
CA ARG A 88 9.40 3.30 -7.77
C ARG A 88 9.83 2.48 -8.99
N LYS A 89 11.07 2.67 -9.48
CA LYS A 89 11.60 1.86 -10.59
C LYS A 89 11.77 0.40 -10.19
N LEU A 90 12.36 0.14 -9.03
CA LEU A 90 12.56 -1.21 -8.52
C LEU A 90 11.21 -1.93 -8.28
N LEU A 91 10.22 -1.20 -7.76
CA LEU A 91 8.87 -1.72 -7.59
C LEU A 91 8.23 -2.12 -8.92
N ASN A 92 8.36 -1.29 -9.96
CA ASN A 92 7.81 -1.60 -11.27
C ASN A 92 8.43 -2.88 -11.86
N ILE A 93 9.75 -3.04 -11.74
CA ILE A 93 10.46 -4.25 -12.22
C ILE A 93 10.02 -5.50 -11.45
N THR A 94 9.72 -5.38 -10.15
CA THR A 94 9.25 -6.53 -9.35
C THR A 94 7.80 -6.89 -9.63
N LEU A 95 6.99 -5.93 -10.09
CA LEU A 95 5.61 -6.18 -10.53
C LEU A 95 5.56 -6.78 -11.94
N GLU A 96 6.53 -6.45 -12.79
CA GLU A 96 6.74 -7.07 -14.10
C GLU A 96 7.01 -8.58 -13.91
N GLY A 97 6.05 -9.43 -14.31
CA GLY A 97 6.12 -10.89 -14.14
C GLY A 97 5.61 -11.45 -12.81
N ALA A 98 5.21 -10.63 -11.83
CA ALA A 98 4.54 -11.09 -10.60
C ALA A 98 3.00 -11.10 -10.73
N VAL A 99 2.48 -10.46 -11.78
CA VAL A 99 1.06 -10.44 -12.14
C VAL A 99 0.83 -11.52 -13.20
N GLY A 100 0.49 -12.73 -12.75
CA GLY A 100 0.26 -13.90 -13.61
C GLY A 100 0.24 -15.21 -12.83
#